data_AF-A0A0Q8S8D9-F1
#
_entry.id   AF-A0A0Q8S8D9-F1
#
_cell.length_a   1.000
_cell.length_b   1.000
_cell.length_c   1.000
_cell.angle_alpha   90.00
_cell.angle_beta   90.00
_cell.angle_gamma   90.00
#
_symmetry.space_group_name_H-M   'P 1'
#
loop_
_entity.id
_entity.type
_entity.pdbx_description
1 polymer ?
#
loop_
_entity_poly.entity_id
_entity_poly.type
_entity_poly.pdbx_seq_one_letter_code
_entity_poly.pdbx_strand_id
1 'polypeptide(L)'
;MNGTRTVKLGALALATALLAGGAWLAQSGLKRLAFERQQTAQLRQSLDSARNLMPEVEQRERLVQSLKQVAQQVDRLGFDPAQWGERKLRRTTGPATRVEAAQFLGELGRGGAGSIFVADLFEVATLSPETGLFQMPQPGDKGLTLGASGTLYFQTVSVAPPPRTMP
;
A
#
# COMPACT_ATOMS: atom_id res chain seq x y z
N MET A 1 -57.15 -74.21 -16.38
CA MET A 1 -56.60 -73.07 -17.17
C MET A 1 -55.58 -72.24 -16.35
N ASN A 2 -54.57 -72.85 -15.71
CA ASN A 2 -53.68 -72.11 -14.78
C ASN A 2 -52.19 -72.07 -15.18
N GLY A 3 -51.73 -72.96 -16.08
CA GLY A 3 -50.30 -73.05 -16.45
C GLY A 3 -49.77 -71.91 -17.31
N THR A 4 -50.60 -71.30 -18.16
CA THR A 4 -50.18 -70.18 -19.03
C THR A 4 -50.05 -68.86 -18.28
N ARG A 5 -50.74 -68.69 -17.14
CA ARG A 5 -50.64 -67.49 -16.30
C ARG A 5 -49.37 -67.49 -15.45
N THR A 6 -48.98 -68.65 -14.91
CA THR A 6 -47.75 -68.78 -14.09
C THR A 6 -46.48 -68.57 -14.91
N VAL A 7 -46.44 -69.06 -16.16
CA VAL A 7 -45.30 -68.84 -17.07
C VAL A 7 -45.16 -67.36 -17.44
N LYS A 8 -46.27 -66.67 -17.73
CA LYS A 8 -46.25 -65.23 -18.03
C LYS A 8 -45.79 -64.39 -16.83
N LEU A 9 -46.23 -64.75 -15.62
CA LEU A 9 -45.79 -64.08 -14.39
C LEU A 9 -44.31 -64.35 -14.09
N GLY A 10 -43.83 -65.57 -14.32
CA GLY A 10 -42.42 -65.91 -14.19
C GLY A 10 -41.54 -65.10 -15.16
N ALA A 11 -41.92 -65.02 -16.43
CA ALA A 11 -41.21 -64.23 -17.43
C ALA A 11 -41.20 -62.73 -17.11
N LEU A 12 -42.34 -62.18 -16.62
CA LEU A 12 -42.45 -60.79 -16.20
C LEU A 12 -41.53 -60.49 -15.00
N ALA A 13 -41.51 -61.37 -13.99
CA ALA A 13 -40.65 -61.22 -12.83
C ALA A 13 -39.16 -61.24 -13.21
N LEU A 14 -38.78 -62.13 -14.14
CA LEU A 14 -37.41 -62.25 -14.63
C LEU A 14 -36.99 -61.02 -15.45
N ALA A 15 -37.86 -60.52 -16.33
CA ALA A 15 -37.64 -59.29 -17.08
C ALA A 15 -37.50 -58.07 -16.15
N THR A 16 -38.32 -57.99 -15.11
CA THR A 16 -38.27 -56.90 -14.13
C THR A 16 -36.98 -56.95 -13.30
N ALA A 17 -36.52 -58.15 -12.92
CA ALA A 17 -35.26 -58.34 -12.21
C ALA A 17 -34.04 -57.94 -13.05
N LEU A 18 -34.04 -58.27 -14.35
CA LEU A 18 -32.98 -57.88 -15.27
C LEU A 18 -32.93 -56.36 -15.49
N LEU A 19 -34.08 -55.71 -15.64
CA LEU A 19 -34.17 -54.25 -15.75
C LEU A 19 -33.72 -53.54 -14.48
N ALA A 20 -34.11 -54.05 -13.31
CA ALA A 20 -33.68 -53.51 -12.02
C ALA A 20 -32.15 -53.66 -11.82
N GLY A 21 -31.58 -54.81 -12.19
CA GLY A 21 -30.14 -55.05 -12.15
C GLY A 21 -29.36 -54.13 -13.10
N GLY A 22 -29.85 -53.94 -14.33
CA GLY A 22 -29.27 -53.02 -15.31
C GLY A 22 -29.30 -51.57 -14.85
N ALA A 23 -30.42 -51.12 -14.27
CA ALA A 23 -30.55 -49.77 -13.73
C ALA A 23 -29.59 -49.50 -12.55
N TRP A 24 -29.37 -50.49 -11.68
CA TRP A 24 -28.46 -50.36 -10.54
C TRP A 24 -26.99 -50.28 -10.96
N LEU A 25 -26.58 -51.04 -11.98
CA LEU A 25 -25.24 -50.98 -12.57
C LEU A 25 -25.00 -49.64 -13.29
N ALA A 26 -25.98 -49.14 -14.04
CA ALA A 26 -25.89 -47.84 -14.68
C ALA A 26 -25.77 -46.69 -13.66
N GLN A 27 -26.55 -46.75 -12.57
CA GLN A 27 -26.53 -45.73 -11.53
C GLN A 27 -25.23 -45.74 -10.71
N SER A 28 -24.64 -46.90 -10.47
CA SER A 28 -23.35 -47.02 -9.78
C SER A 28 -22.17 -46.55 -10.66
N GLY A 29 -22.20 -46.82 -11.97
CA GLY A 29 -21.23 -46.29 -12.93
C GLY A 29 -21.27 -44.76 -13.03
N LEU A 30 -22.47 -44.17 -13.12
CA LEU A 30 -22.65 -42.72 -13.17
C LEU A 30 -22.18 -42.01 -11.89
N LYS A 31 -22.38 -42.63 -10.72
CA LYS A 31 -21.88 -42.10 -9.44
C LYS A 31 -20.35 -42.08 -9.36
N ARG A 32 -19.67 -43.11 -9.89
CA ARG A 32 -18.20 -43.15 -9.95
C ARG A 32 -17.64 -42.07 -10.87
N LEU A 33 -18.24 -41.88 -12.05
CA LEU A 33 -17.87 -40.81 -12.98
C LEU A 33 -18.14 -39.40 -12.40
N ALA A 34 -19.24 -39.22 -11.67
CA ALA A 34 -19.54 -37.96 -11.00
C ALA A 34 -18.51 -37.66 -9.90
N PHE A 35 -18.09 -38.66 -9.13
CA PHE A 35 -17.09 -38.53 -8.08
C PHE A 35 -15.70 -38.18 -8.66
N GLU A 36 -15.30 -38.83 -9.74
CA GLU A 36 -14.01 -38.57 -10.41
C GLU A 36 -13.98 -37.18 -11.08
N ARG A 37 -15.12 -36.73 -11.65
CA ARG A 37 -15.31 -35.36 -12.14
C ARG A 37 -15.28 -34.32 -11.02
N GLN A 38 -15.84 -34.63 -9.86
CA GLN A 38 -15.79 -33.74 -8.69
C GLN A 38 -14.36 -33.61 -8.15
N GLN A 39 -13.59 -34.71 -8.09
CA GLN A 39 -12.18 -34.66 -7.66
C GLN A 39 -11.31 -33.85 -8.62
N THR A 40 -11.51 -34.01 -9.93
CA THR A 40 -10.79 -33.20 -10.93
C THR A 40 -11.22 -31.73 -10.92
N ALA A 41 -12.48 -31.43 -10.64
CA ALA A 41 -12.94 -30.06 -10.45
C ALA A 41 -12.35 -29.41 -9.18
N GLN A 42 -12.25 -30.15 -8.07
CA GLN A 42 -11.64 -29.67 -6.82
C GLN A 42 -10.14 -29.37 -6.97
N LEU A 43 -9.39 -30.24 -7.67
CA LEU A 43 -7.97 -30.02 -7.97
C LEU A 43 -7.75 -28.83 -8.92
N ARG A 44 -8.65 -28.62 -9.88
CA ARG A 44 -8.60 -27.41 -10.75
C ARG A 44 -8.90 -26.15 -9.94
N GLN A 45 -9.91 -26.19 -9.09
CA GLN A 45 -10.28 -25.06 -8.25
C GLN A 45 -9.16 -24.68 -7.27
N SER A 46 -8.44 -25.66 -6.69
CA SER A 46 -7.29 -25.37 -5.83
C SER A 46 -6.09 -24.79 -6.61
N LEU A 47 -5.84 -25.27 -7.83
CA LEU A 47 -4.83 -24.69 -8.73
C LEU A 47 -5.17 -23.27 -9.15
N ASP A 48 -6.43 -22.99 -9.51
CA ASP A 48 -6.90 -21.66 -9.86
C ASP A 48 -6.81 -20.71 -8.65
N SER A 49 -7.14 -21.21 -7.45
CA SER A 49 -6.99 -20.47 -6.20
C SER A 49 -5.53 -20.09 -5.93
N ALA A 50 -4.59 -21.04 -6.10
CA ALA A 50 -3.17 -20.79 -5.94
C ALA A 50 -2.63 -19.84 -7.02
N ARG A 51 -3.11 -19.96 -8.26
CA ARG A 51 -2.73 -19.10 -9.39
C ARG A 51 -3.22 -17.66 -9.20
N ASN A 52 -4.37 -17.48 -8.55
CA ASN A 52 -4.90 -16.16 -8.21
C ASN A 52 -4.08 -15.44 -7.14
N LEU A 53 -3.31 -16.16 -6.30
CA LEU A 53 -2.44 -15.58 -5.27
C LEU A 53 -1.03 -15.23 -5.80
N MET A 54 -0.58 -15.88 -6.87
CA MET A 54 0.70 -15.57 -7.51
C MET A 54 0.93 -14.08 -7.85
N PRO A 55 -0.02 -13.34 -8.46
CA PRO A 55 0.23 -11.94 -8.81
C PRO A 55 0.46 -11.06 -7.58
N GLU A 56 -0.16 -11.37 -6.43
CA GLU A 56 0.06 -10.63 -5.20
C GLU A 56 1.47 -10.89 -4.63
N VAL A 57 1.94 -12.14 -4.70
CA VAL A 57 3.31 -12.49 -4.30
C VAL A 57 4.33 -11.82 -5.22
N GLU A 58 4.13 -11.86 -6.54
CA GLU A 58 5.00 -11.17 -7.49
C GLU A 58 5.05 -9.66 -7.25
N GLN A 59 3.92 -9.03 -6.94
CA GLN A 59 3.88 -7.59 -6.61
C GLN A 59 4.68 -7.28 -5.34
N ARG A 60 4.52 -8.09 -4.29
CA ARG A 60 5.27 -7.92 -3.04
C ARG A 60 6.77 -8.14 -3.25
N GLU A 61 7.15 -9.14 -4.03
CA GLU A 61 8.55 -9.39 -4.39
C GLU A 61 9.15 -8.22 -5.17
N ARG A 62 8.44 -7.70 -6.18
CA ARG A 62 8.88 -6.51 -6.94
C ARG A 62 9.05 -5.28 -6.03
N LEU A 63 8.16 -5.10 -5.06
CA LEU A 63 8.23 -3.99 -4.11
C LEU A 63 9.42 -4.15 -3.14
N VAL A 64 9.68 -5.36 -2.64
CA VAL A 64 10.87 -5.62 -1.83
C VAL A 64 12.15 -5.40 -2.63
N GLN A 65 12.17 -5.80 -3.90
CA GLN A 65 13.31 -5.54 -4.78
C GLN A 65 13.54 -4.05 -5.03
N SER A 66 12.48 -3.28 -5.28
CA SER A 66 12.60 -1.84 -5.47
C SER A 66 13.08 -1.14 -4.19
N LEU A 67 12.57 -1.52 -3.02
CA LEU A 67 13.03 -0.99 -1.73
C LEU A 67 14.51 -1.30 -1.48
N LYS A 68 14.98 -2.51 -1.81
CA LYS A 68 16.41 -2.86 -1.71
C LYS A 68 17.28 -2.02 -2.63
N GLN A 69 16.82 -1.75 -3.86
CA GLN A 69 17.55 -0.90 -4.81
C GLN A 69 17.64 0.55 -4.30
N VAL A 70 16.54 1.10 -3.77
CA VAL A 70 16.52 2.44 -3.17
C VAL A 70 17.46 2.50 -1.96
N ALA A 71 17.42 1.52 -1.06
CA ALA A 71 18.32 1.45 0.08
C ALA A 71 19.80 1.43 -0.34
N GLN A 72 20.16 0.61 -1.33
CA GLN A 72 21.52 0.57 -1.87
C GLN A 72 21.95 1.89 -2.53
N GLN A 73 21.03 2.61 -3.17
CA GLN A 73 21.31 3.94 -3.72
C GLN A 73 21.53 4.98 -2.61
N VAL A 74 20.70 4.95 -1.57
CA VAL A 74 20.81 5.81 -0.38
C VAL A 74 22.14 5.58 0.34
N ASP A 75 22.55 4.31 0.54
CA ASP A 75 23.84 3.95 1.14
C ASP A 75 25.03 4.50 0.33
N ARG A 76 24.99 4.40 -1.01
CA ARG A 76 26.05 4.94 -1.89
C ARG A 76 26.17 6.45 -1.83
N LEU A 77 25.07 7.15 -1.55
CA LEU A 77 25.04 8.59 -1.38
C LEU A 77 25.46 9.01 0.05
N GLY A 78 25.75 8.05 0.94
CA GLY A 78 26.15 8.31 2.31
C GLY A 78 25.02 8.88 3.18
N PHE A 79 23.76 8.70 2.76
CA PHE A 79 22.61 9.08 3.56
C PHE A 79 22.28 7.95 4.55
N ASP A 80 22.30 8.24 5.86
CA ASP A 80 21.81 7.32 6.90
C ASP A 80 20.41 7.78 7.36
N PRO A 81 19.31 7.15 6.93
CA PRO A 81 17.96 7.55 7.30
C PRO A 81 17.69 7.56 8.81
N ALA A 82 18.41 6.74 9.59
CA ALA A 82 18.23 6.67 11.05
C ALA A 82 18.75 7.93 11.76
N GLN A 83 19.61 8.70 11.09
CA GLN A 83 20.15 9.96 11.59
C GLN A 83 19.32 11.17 11.18
N TRP A 84 18.16 10.99 10.55
CA TRP A 84 17.27 12.08 10.18
C TRP A 84 15.99 12.05 11.00
N GLY A 85 15.71 13.16 11.68
CA GLY A 85 14.43 13.45 12.29
C GLY A 85 13.49 14.15 11.30
N GLU A 86 12.20 13.94 11.48
CA GLU A 86 11.15 14.64 10.75
C GLU A 86 10.32 15.51 11.70
N ARG A 87 9.94 16.70 11.24
CA ARG A 87 9.00 17.58 11.94
C ARG A 87 8.06 18.22 10.94
N LYS A 88 6.76 18.00 11.11
CA LYS A 88 5.75 18.74 10.37
C LYS A 88 5.75 20.19 10.80
N LEU A 89 5.83 21.09 9.83
CA LEU A 89 5.76 22.53 10.03
C LEU A 89 4.47 23.04 9.42
N ARG A 90 3.73 23.84 10.18
CA ARG A 90 2.54 24.52 9.69
C ARG A 90 2.49 25.95 10.19
N ARG A 91 2.52 26.89 9.26
CA ARG A 91 2.34 28.32 9.43
C ARG A 91 1.13 28.71 8.57
N THR A 92 0.06 29.15 9.22
CA THR A 92 -1.12 29.66 8.53
C THR A 92 -0.76 30.93 7.75
N THR A 93 -1.32 31.09 6.55
CA THR A 93 -1.12 32.30 5.75
C THR A 93 -1.64 33.50 6.53
N GLY A 94 -0.75 34.48 6.75
CA GLY A 94 -1.07 35.67 7.52
C GLY A 94 -0.05 36.79 7.31
N PRO A 95 -0.38 38.01 7.75
CA PRO A 95 0.52 39.15 7.65
C PRO A 95 1.79 38.90 8.47
N ALA A 96 2.93 39.29 7.91
CA ALA A 96 4.24 39.19 8.53
C ALA A 96 5.09 40.38 8.12
N THR A 97 5.94 40.85 9.04
CA THR A 97 6.95 41.84 8.67
C THR A 97 8.03 41.18 7.80
N ARG A 98 8.76 41.97 6.99
CA ARG A 98 9.88 41.43 6.21
C ARG A 98 10.98 40.84 7.09
N VAL A 99 11.16 41.37 8.29
CA VAL A 99 12.13 40.87 9.27
C VAL A 99 11.69 39.50 9.78
N GLU A 100 10.43 39.35 10.21
CA GLU A 100 9.87 38.06 10.63
C GLU A 100 9.92 37.02 9.52
N ALA A 101 9.59 37.42 8.29
CA ALA A 101 9.64 36.55 7.13
C ALA A 101 11.08 36.09 6.86
N ALA A 102 12.04 37.01 6.84
CA ALA A 102 13.46 36.68 6.67
C ALA A 102 13.97 35.77 7.79
N GLN A 103 13.54 36.00 9.03
CA GLN A 103 13.89 35.13 10.16
C GLN A 103 13.32 33.73 9.99
N PHE A 104 12.03 33.60 9.64
CA PHE A 104 11.39 32.31 9.41
C PHE A 104 12.01 31.53 8.24
N LEU A 105 12.24 32.20 7.10
CA LEU A 105 12.93 31.59 5.96
C LEU A 105 14.39 31.23 6.31
N GLY A 106 15.03 32.07 7.11
CA GLY A 106 16.31 31.78 7.72
C GLY A 106 16.27 30.53 8.58
N GLU A 107 15.25 30.32 9.41
CA GLU A 107 15.07 29.12 10.23
C GLU A 107 14.81 27.86 9.40
N LEU A 108 14.07 27.98 8.30
CA LEU A 108 13.86 26.88 7.35
C LEU A 108 15.17 26.47 6.65
N GLY A 109 16.06 27.42 6.37
CA GLY A 109 17.35 27.18 5.72
C GLY A 109 18.55 27.01 6.68
N ARG A 110 18.40 27.34 7.97
CA ARG A 110 19.52 27.46 8.93
C ARG A 110 20.18 26.14 9.30
N GLY A 111 19.54 25.00 9.07
CA GLY A 111 20.18 23.72 9.36
C GLY A 111 21.23 23.30 8.31
N GLY A 112 21.54 24.17 7.34
CA GLY A 112 22.67 23.98 6.43
C GLY A 112 22.60 22.65 5.68
N ALA A 113 23.74 22.00 5.47
CA ALA A 113 23.83 20.69 4.81
C ALA A 113 23.07 19.55 5.54
N GLY A 114 22.54 19.80 6.74
CA GLY A 114 21.85 18.82 7.58
C GLY A 114 20.36 19.09 7.80
N SER A 115 19.73 20.06 7.12
CA SER A 115 18.27 20.22 7.16
C SER A 115 17.66 20.48 5.79
N ILE A 116 16.52 19.85 5.52
CA ILE A 116 15.79 19.98 4.26
C ILE A 116 14.34 20.25 4.58
N PHE A 117 13.82 21.38 4.11
CA PHE A 117 12.39 21.66 4.16
C PHE A 117 11.72 21.26 2.85
N VAL A 118 10.79 20.32 2.92
CA VAL A 118 9.96 19.89 1.79
C VAL A 118 8.59 20.53 1.96
N ALA A 119 8.29 21.51 1.11
CA ALA A 119 7.03 22.26 1.17
C ALA A 119 5.90 21.50 0.46
N ASP A 120 4.77 21.33 1.15
CA ASP A 120 3.49 20.97 0.54
C ASP A 120 2.78 22.22 0.01
N LEU A 121 2.90 23.33 0.74
CA LEU A 121 2.35 24.65 0.40
C LEU A 121 3.34 25.72 0.86
N PHE A 122 3.62 26.68 -0.01
CA PHE A 122 4.45 27.84 0.33
C PHE A 122 3.93 29.07 -0.40
N GLU A 123 3.50 30.07 0.35
CA GLU A 123 2.88 31.29 -0.14
C GLU A 123 3.62 32.50 0.42
N VAL A 124 4.02 33.41 -0.47
CA VAL A 124 4.60 34.71 -0.09
C VAL A 124 4.07 35.76 -1.06
N ALA A 125 3.45 36.83 -0.55
CA ALA A 125 2.97 37.93 -1.38
C ALA A 125 3.15 39.27 -0.66
N THR A 126 3.41 40.35 -1.40
CA THR A 126 3.45 41.69 -0.81
C THR A 126 2.03 42.22 -0.56
N LEU A 127 1.88 43.01 0.51
CA LEU A 127 0.59 43.63 0.85
C LEU A 127 0.33 44.93 0.08
N SER A 128 1.32 45.43 -0.67
CA SER A 128 1.21 46.65 -1.46
C SER A 128 1.68 46.40 -2.89
N PRO A 129 0.95 46.89 -3.90
CA PRO A 129 1.27 46.63 -5.31
C PRO A 129 2.54 47.35 -5.76
N GLU A 130 2.90 48.43 -5.07
CA GLU A 130 4.09 49.24 -5.37
C GLU A 130 5.39 48.59 -4.85
N THR A 131 5.29 47.58 -3.96
CA THR A 131 6.45 46.89 -3.38
C THR A 131 6.64 45.51 -4.00
N GLY A 132 7.85 45.26 -4.50
CA GLY A 132 8.28 43.93 -4.95
C GLY A 132 8.73 43.01 -3.80
N LEU A 133 8.61 41.70 -4.00
CA LEU A 133 9.17 40.70 -3.07
C LEU A 133 10.71 40.76 -3.01
N PHE A 134 11.34 41.02 -4.15
CA PHE A 134 12.79 41.00 -4.32
C PHE A 134 13.43 42.40 -4.31
N GLN A 135 12.65 43.41 -3.96
CA GLN A 135 13.12 44.79 -3.87
C GLN A 135 13.33 45.17 -2.41
N MET A 136 14.24 46.11 -2.18
CA MET A 136 14.50 46.61 -0.84
C MET A 136 13.25 47.32 -0.31
N PRO A 137 12.79 47.01 0.93
CA PRO A 137 11.61 47.65 1.50
C PRO A 137 11.79 49.17 1.57
N GLN A 138 10.79 49.89 1.10
CA GLN A 138 10.74 51.36 1.17
C GLN A 138 10.08 51.83 2.46
N PRO A 139 10.33 53.09 2.89
CA PRO A 139 9.58 53.71 3.97
C PRO A 139 8.07 53.67 3.64
N GLY A 140 7.27 53.01 4.49
CA GLY A 140 5.82 52.82 4.26
C GLY A 140 5.41 51.44 3.75
N ASP A 141 6.34 50.50 3.60
CA ASP A 141 6.03 49.11 3.27
C ASP A 141 5.09 48.46 4.31
N LYS A 142 3.95 47.96 3.85
CA LYS A 142 2.95 47.28 4.69
C LYS A 142 3.33 45.84 5.04
N GLY A 143 4.45 45.35 4.53
CA GLY A 143 4.94 44.00 4.75
C GLY A 143 4.41 43.00 3.73
N LEU A 144 4.30 41.74 4.15
CA LEU A 144 3.94 40.64 3.27
C LEU A 144 2.97 39.68 3.95
N THR A 145 2.28 38.86 3.17
CA THR A 145 1.66 37.63 3.67
C THR A 145 2.64 36.48 3.48
N LEU A 146 2.70 35.59 4.46
CA LEU A 146 3.52 34.39 4.39
C LEU A 146 2.73 33.21 4.96
N GLY A 147 2.75 32.10 4.25
CA GLY A 147 2.15 30.82 4.64
C GLY A 147 3.08 29.69 4.24
N ALA A 148 3.21 28.68 5.09
CA ALA A 148 4.07 27.54 4.80
C ALA A 148 3.54 26.29 5.50
N SER A 149 3.43 25.19 4.75
CA SER A 149 3.11 23.86 5.28
C SER A 149 4.04 22.85 4.62
N GLY A 150 4.57 21.92 5.40
CA GLY A 150 5.44 20.89 4.87
C GLY A 150 6.14 20.08 5.95
N THR A 151 7.15 19.32 5.54
CA THR A 151 7.99 18.49 6.42
C THR A 151 9.41 19.03 6.45
N LEU A 152 9.89 19.33 7.66
CA LEU A 152 11.29 19.66 7.90
C LEU A 152 12.03 18.38 8.31
N TYR A 153 12.95 17.94 7.46
CA TYR A 153 13.93 16.92 7.77
C TYR A 153 15.17 17.57 8.36
N PHE A 154 15.74 16.98 9.41
CA PHE A 154 16.96 17.49 10.05
C PHE A 154 17.81 16.34 10.57
N GLN A 155 19.13 16.46 10.48
CA GLN A 155 20.05 15.47 11.03
C GLN A 155 20.02 15.51 12.56
N THR A 156 19.63 14.41 13.17
CA THR A 156 19.73 14.17 14.61
C THR A 156 21.14 13.69 14.92
N VAL A 157 22.10 14.62 14.95
CA VAL A 157 23.42 14.31 15.53
C VAL A 157 23.15 13.85 16.96
N SER A 158 23.50 12.61 17.31
CA SER A 158 23.43 12.14 18.69
C SER A 158 24.35 13.00 19.53
N VAL A 159 23.78 14.03 20.16
CA VAL A 159 24.44 14.75 21.24
C VAL A 159 24.48 13.77 22.40
N ALA A 160 25.65 13.16 22.63
CA ALA A 160 25.89 12.37 23.82
C ALA A 160 25.48 13.22 25.04
N PRO A 161 24.64 12.72 25.96
CA PRO A 161 24.23 13.48 27.13
C PRO A 161 25.49 13.86 27.93
N PRO A 162 25.60 15.12 28.40
CA PRO A 162 26.76 15.54 29.18
C PRO A 162 26.91 14.62 30.40
N PRO A 163 28.14 14.26 30.80
CA PRO A 163 28.36 13.40 31.96
C PRO A 163 27.73 14.08 33.17
N ARG A 164 26.83 13.37 33.85
CA ARG A 164 26.28 13.82 35.13
C ARG A 164 27.45 13.98 36.10
N THR A 165 27.86 15.21 36.35
CA THR A 165 28.61 15.55 37.55
C THR A 165 27.69 15.29 38.73
N MET A 166 27.93 14.18 39.43
CA MET A 166 27.26 13.94 40.72
C MET A 166 27.82 14.94 41.76
N PRO A 167 26.96 15.45 42.66
CA PRO A 167 27.35 16.37 43.73
C PRO A 167 28.25 15.72 44.78
#